data_AF-A0A3B9QNB8-F1
#
_entry.id   AF-A0A3B9QNB8-F1
#
_cell.length_a   1.000
_cell.length_b   1.000
_cell.length_c   1.000
_cell.angle_alpha   90.00
_cell.angle_beta   90.00
_cell.angle_gamma   90.00
#
_symmetry.space_group_name_H-M   'P 1'
#
loop_
_entity.id
_entity.type
_entity.pdbx_description
1 polymer ?
#
loop_
_entity_poly.entity_id
_entity_poly.type
_entity_poly.pdbx_seq_one_letter_code
_entity_poly.pdbx_strand_id
1 'polypeptide(L)' 'MGEKRAIEIAAEVVRAIEEHLPELSVGSVEEYVEAVLRERLLSEGFLSSYSPEEEKEVEQRLRDLGYLD' A
#
# COMPACT_ATOMS: atom_id res chain seq x y z
N MET A 1 -7.71 -4.34 11.44
CA MET A 1 -7.94 -4.97 10.12
C MET A 1 -8.64 -3.93 9.27
N GLY A 2 -7.99 -3.46 8.21
CA GLY A 2 -8.58 -2.46 7.32
C GLY A 2 -9.82 -3.00 6.59
N GLU A 3 -10.71 -2.11 6.20
CA GLU A 3 -11.87 -2.45 5.37
C GLU A 3 -11.38 -2.87 3.97
N LYS A 4 -11.70 -4.10 3.55
CA LYS A 4 -11.44 -4.58 2.18
C LYS A 4 -12.66 -4.35 1.30
N ARG A 5 -12.43 -3.95 0.05
CA ARG A 5 -13.47 -3.83 -0.99
C ARG A 5 -13.14 -4.74 -2.17
N ALA A 6 -14.16 -5.42 -2.70
CA ALA A 6 -14.01 -6.19 -3.92
C ALA A 6 -13.87 -5.25 -5.12
N ILE A 7 -12.93 -5.55 -6.01
CA ILE A 7 -12.73 -4.87 -7.29
C ILE A 7 -12.79 -5.89 -8.41
N GLU A 8 -13.32 -5.50 -9.57
CA GLU A 8 -13.31 -6.32 -10.76
C GLU A 8 -12.09 -5.98 -11.61
N ILE A 9 -11.29 -6.99 -11.93
CA ILE A 9 -10.09 -6.88 -12.77
C ILE A 9 -10.18 -7.89 -13.91
N ALA A 10 -9.57 -7.55 -15.03
CA ALA A 10 -9.61 -8.41 -16.22
C ALA A 10 -8.99 -9.77 -15.92
N ALA A 11 -9.66 -10.85 -16.35
CA ALA A 11 -9.22 -12.21 -16.09
C ALA A 11 -7.82 -12.52 -16.65
N GLU A 12 -7.43 -11.86 -17.75
CA GLU A 12 -6.09 -11.97 -18.31
C GLU A 12 -5.00 -11.47 -17.34
N VAL A 13 -5.29 -10.40 -16.59
CA VAL A 13 -4.36 -9.82 -15.63
C VAL A 13 -4.20 -10.75 -14.44
N VAL A 14 -5.31 -11.29 -13.92
CA VAL A 14 -5.29 -12.27 -12.82
C VAL A 14 -4.45 -13.48 -13.21
N ARG A 15 -4.69 -14.04 -14.40
CA ARG A 15 -3.98 -15.22 -14.89
C ARG A 15 -2.48 -14.97 -15.04
N ALA A 16 -2.08 -13.83 -15.57
CA ALA A 16 -0.67 -13.47 -15.67
C ALA A 16 0.00 -13.37 -14.28
N ILE A 17 -0.72 -12.83 -13.29
CA ILE A 17 -0.21 -12.77 -11.90
C ILE A 17 -0.10 -14.18 -11.32
N GLU A 18 -1.09 -15.05 -11.52
CA GLU A 18 -1.06 -16.45 -11.04
C GLU A 18 0.10 -17.25 -11.65
N GLU A 19 0.42 -17.04 -12.93
CA GLU A 19 1.54 -17.71 -13.60
C GLU A 19 2.90 -17.29 -13.03
N HIS A 20 3.03 -16.04 -12.58
CA HIS A 20 4.26 -15.49 -11.99
C HIS A 20 4.28 -15.51 -10.46
N LEU A 21 3.17 -15.84 -9.81
CA LEU A 21 3.03 -15.97 -8.36
C LEU A 21 4.11 -16.84 -7.70
N PRO A 22 4.54 -17.99 -8.23
CA PRO A 22 5.62 -18.77 -7.63
C PRO A 22 7.00 -18.08 -7.67
N GLU A 23 7.19 -17.10 -8.56
CA GLU A 23 8.42 -16.30 -8.65
C GLU A 23 8.34 -15.05 -7.75
N LEU A 24 7.14 -14.70 -7.32
CA LEU A 24 6.85 -13.55 -6.48
C LEU A 24 6.79 -14.00 -5.02
N SER A 25 7.40 -13.24 -4.11
CA SER A 25 7.38 -13.54 -2.66
C SER A 25 6.05 -13.16 -2.00
N VAL A 26 4.93 -13.47 -2.65
CA VAL A 26 3.56 -13.12 -2.24
C VAL A 26 2.69 -14.35 -2.22
N GLY A 27 1.79 -14.45 -1.25
CA GLY A 27 0.96 -15.64 -1.01
C GLY A 27 -0.34 -15.70 -1.82
N SER A 28 -0.72 -14.61 -2.50
CA SER A 28 -2.00 -14.51 -3.24
C SER A 28 -1.99 -13.36 -4.25
N VAL A 29 -2.88 -13.44 -5.26
CA VAL A 29 -3.09 -12.36 -6.24
C VAL A 29 -3.52 -11.07 -5.55
N GLU A 30 -4.40 -11.15 -4.55
CA GLU A 30 -4.82 -9.99 -3.75
C GLU A 30 -3.65 -9.26 -3.10
N GLU A 31 -2.72 -10.03 -2.50
CA GLU A 31 -1.54 -9.47 -1.83
C GLU A 31 -0.58 -8.81 -2.83
N TYR A 32 -0.39 -9.44 -4.00
CA TYR A 32 0.39 -8.85 -5.07
C TYR A 32 -0.20 -7.53 -5.56
N VAL A 33 -1.51 -7.51 -5.86
CA VAL A 33 -2.20 -6.32 -6.34
C VAL A 33 -2.15 -5.21 -5.30
N GLU A 34 -2.39 -5.53 -4.03
CA GLU A 34 -2.30 -4.56 -2.94
C GLU A 34 -0.88 -3.98 -2.82
N ALA A 35 0.16 -4.81 -2.84
CA ALA A 35 1.55 -4.38 -2.72
C ALA A 35 1.97 -3.46 -3.90
N VAL A 36 1.67 -3.86 -5.13
CA VAL A 36 2.01 -3.09 -6.34
C VAL A 36 1.25 -1.76 -6.37
N LEU A 37 -0.06 -1.77 -6.09
CA LEU A 37 -0.84 -0.54 -6.05
C LEU A 37 -0.37 0.38 -4.93
N ARG A 38 -0.08 -0.17 -3.74
CA ARG A 38 0.41 0.61 -2.61
C ARG A 38 1.74 1.27 -2.94
N GLU A 39 2.71 0.53 -3.47
CA GLU A 39 4.01 1.08 -3.88
C GLU A 39 3.85 2.20 -4.92
N ARG A 40 3.02 1.99 -5.94
CA ARG A 40 2.77 2.98 -6.99
C ARG A 40 2.12 4.23 -6.44
N LEU A 41 1.05 4.09 -5.67
CA LEU A 41 0.32 5.21 -5.09
C LEU A 41 1.16 5.97 -4.05
N LEU A 42 2.01 5.27 -3.29
CA LEU A 42 2.99 5.92 -2.38
C LEU A 42 4.00 6.76 -3.19
N SER A 43 4.54 6.20 -4.27
CA SER A 43 5.52 6.87 -5.13
C SER A 43 4.93 8.11 -5.82
N GLU A 44 3.66 8.05 -6.22
CA GLU A 44 2.94 9.19 -6.80
C GLU A 44 2.39 10.19 -5.76
N GLY A 45 2.56 9.91 -4.46
CA GLY A 45 2.07 10.75 -3.37
C GLY A 45 0.55 10.70 -3.15
N PHE A 46 -0.14 9.73 -3.74
CA PHE A 46 -1.57 9.48 -3.53
C PHE A 46 -1.85 8.71 -2.24
N LEU A 47 -0.89 7.94 -1.74
CA LEU A 47 -0.91 7.35 -0.40
C LEU A 47 0.18 8.00 0.45
N SER A 48 -0.15 8.26 1.72
CA SER A 48 0.85 8.52 2.75
C SER A 48 1.46 7.19 3.21
N SER A 49 2.77 7.18 3.46
CA SER A 49 3.48 6.05 4.09
C SER A 49 2.99 5.77 5.51
N TYR A 50 2.37 6.77 6.13
CA TYR A 50 1.80 6.75 7.47
C TYR A 50 0.27 6.72 7.39
N SER A 51 -0.38 6.00 8.30
CA SER A 51 -1.80 6.24 8.56
C SER A 51 -1.99 7.69 9.02
N PRO A 52 -3.12 8.35 8.75
CA PRO A 52 -3.35 9.73 9.19
C PRO A 52 -3.24 9.93 10.72
N GLU A 53 -3.40 8.86 11.50
CA GLU A 53 -3.15 8.83 12.94
C GLU A 53 -1.63 8.85 13.25
N GLU A 54 -0.86 8.00 12.57
CA GLU A 54 0.61 7.95 12.70
C GLU A 54 1.28 9.24 12.21
N GLU A 55 0.74 9.87 11.15
CA GLU A 55 1.25 11.13 10.61
C GLU A 55 1.12 12.26 11.65
N LYS A 56 0.00 12.31 12.39
CA LYS A 56 -0.19 13.25 13.51
C LYS A 56 0.72 12.98 14.69
N GLU A 57 0.96 11.71 15.03
CA GLU A 57 1.88 11.37 16.12
C GLU A 57 3.33 11.72 15.76
N VAL A 58 3.73 11.48 14.50
CA VAL A 58 5.05 11.88 13.99
C VAL A 58 5.16 13.40 13.95
N GLU A 59 4.14 14.11 13.46
CA GLU A 59 4.12 15.58 13.42
C GLU A 59 4.21 16.19 14.83
N GLN A 60 3.43 15.69 15.79
CA GLN A 60 3.51 16.12 17.20
C GLN A 60 4.90 15.87 17.77
N ARG A 61 5.47 14.69 17.53
CA ARG A 61 6.80 14.34 18.03
C ARG A 61 7.91 15.19 17.41
N LEU A 62 7.81 15.51 16.12
CA LEU A 62 8.74 16.41 15.43
C LEU A 62 8.62 17.85 15.94
N ARG A 63 7.41 18.30 16.27
CA ARG A 63 7.16 19.61 16.88
C ARG A 63 7.72 19.72 18.30
N ASP A 64 7.55 18.67 19.10
CA ASP A 64 8.13 18.57 20.46
C ASP A 64 9.67 18.60 20.43
N LEU A 65 10.26 18.02 19.38
CA LEU A 65 11.71 18.03 19.13
C LEU A 65 12.22 19.31 18.47
N GLY A 66 11.34 20.27 18.14
CA GLY A 66 11.69 21.57 17.56
C GLY A 66 12.13 21.54 16.09
N TYR A 67 11.79 20.48 15.35
CA TYR A 67 12.08 20.37 13.91
C TYR A 67 11.00 20.99 13.01
N LEU A 68 9.84 21.33 13.59
CA LEU A 68 8.72 22.00 12.93
C LEU A 68 8.28 23.20 13.79
N ASP A 69 8.11 24.37 13.16
CA ASP A 69 7.56 25.59 13.77
C ASP A 69 6.02 25.60 13.61
#